data_AF-A0A920QDI5-F1
#
_entry.id   AF-A0A920QDI5-F1
#
_cell.length_a   1.000
_cell.length_b   1.000
_cell.length_c   1.000
_cell.angle_alpha   90.00
_cell.angle_beta   90.00
_cell.angle_gamma   90.00
#
_symmetry.space_group_name_H-M   'P 1'
#
loop_
_entity.id
_entity.type
_entity.pdbx_description
1 polymer ?
#
loop_
_entity_poly.entity_id
_entity_poly.type
_entity_poly.pdbx_seq_one_letter_code
_entity_poly.pdbx_strand_id
1 'polypeptide(L)'
;MVLVNRFSASASEIVAGCLRDNDRAKIVGEKTFGKGSVQKILPINGQQGAALRLPTAKYYTPSHQVIHGKGIEPHHEVKFSREDEELLFLRRTPGGLKMVPDNRREDVEKFVDPQLAKAMGNARRQKATASQDQAGRGKTGGKRKGTGAAKERG
;
A
#
# COMPACT_ATOMS: atom_id res chain seq x y z
N MET A 1 -0.74 6.05 -2.07
CA MET A 1 0.31 5.07 -1.71
C MET A 1 -0.24 4.09 -0.70
N VAL A 2 0.28 2.87 -0.65
CA VAL A 2 -0.09 1.84 0.34
C VAL A 2 1.20 1.30 0.97
N LEU A 3 1.23 1.22 2.29
CA LEU A 3 2.30 0.58 3.05
C LEU A 3 1.88 -0.85 3.41
N VAL A 4 2.74 -1.82 3.15
CA VAL A 4 2.49 -3.25 3.41
C VAL A 4 3.74 -3.89 4.01
N ASN A 5 3.55 -5.04 4.65
CA ASN A 5 4.63 -5.84 5.21
C ASN A 5 4.32 -7.35 5.08
N ARG A 6 5.23 -8.20 5.57
CA ARG A 6 5.07 -9.66 5.56
C ARG A 6 3.84 -10.18 6.32
N PHE A 7 3.22 -9.37 7.18
CA PHE A 7 2.00 -9.71 7.91
C PHE A 7 0.73 -9.28 7.18
N SER A 8 0.85 -8.52 6.10
CA SER A 8 -0.28 -8.17 5.23
C SER A 8 -0.74 -9.42 4.49
N ALA A 9 -1.99 -9.82 4.68
CA ALA A 9 -2.54 -11.07 4.18
C ALA A 9 -4.02 -10.93 3.75
N SER A 10 -4.50 -11.84 2.89
CA SER A 10 -5.92 -11.97 2.53
C SER A 10 -6.47 -10.70 1.85
N ALA A 11 -7.58 -10.15 2.33
CA ALA A 11 -8.24 -8.98 1.75
C ALA A 11 -7.29 -7.78 1.54
N SER A 12 -6.33 -7.57 2.45
CA SER A 12 -5.33 -6.50 2.29
C SER A 12 -4.45 -6.67 1.05
N GLU A 13 -4.13 -7.91 0.68
CA GLU A 13 -3.34 -8.24 -0.53
C GLU A 13 -4.16 -8.02 -1.80
N ILE A 14 -5.45 -8.35 -1.76
CA ILE A 14 -6.37 -8.09 -2.87
C ILE A 14 -6.44 -6.58 -3.13
N VAL A 15 -6.64 -5.79 -2.07
CA VAL A 15 -6.70 -4.32 -2.16
C VAL A 15 -5.36 -3.74 -2.66
N ALA A 16 -4.23 -4.18 -2.10
CA ALA A 16 -2.92 -3.72 -2.53
C ALA A 16 -2.63 -4.07 -4.00
N GLY A 17 -2.93 -5.30 -4.42
CA GLY A 17 -2.77 -5.75 -5.80
C GLY A 17 -3.65 -4.98 -6.77
N CYS A 18 -4.93 -4.76 -6.44
CA CYS A 18 -5.85 -3.97 -7.28
C CYS A 18 -5.39 -2.51 -7.42
N LEU A 19 -4.93 -1.88 -6.33
CA LEU A 19 -4.46 -0.50 -6.38
C LEU A 19 -3.14 -0.36 -7.15
N ARG A 20 -2.25 -1.35 -7.05
CA ARG A 20 -1.01 -1.42 -7.84
C ARG A 20 -1.32 -1.56 -9.32
N ASP A 21 -2.10 -2.57 -9.69
CA ASP A 21 -2.29 -2.98 -11.08
C ASP A 21 -3.09 -1.93 -11.88
N ASN A 22 -3.91 -1.13 -11.21
CA ASN A 22 -4.65 -0.02 -11.82
C ASN A 22 -3.90 1.32 -11.74
N ASP A 23 -2.60 1.32 -11.39
CA ASP A 23 -1.77 2.51 -11.20
C ASP A 23 -2.39 3.56 -10.24
N ARG A 24 -3.23 3.11 -9.29
CA ARG A 24 -3.90 3.97 -8.31
C ARG A 24 -3.05 4.24 -7.08
N ALA A 25 -2.11 3.34 -6.77
CA ALA A 25 -1.15 3.56 -5.72
C ALA A 25 0.14 2.76 -5.93
N LYS A 26 1.28 3.37 -5.59
CA LYS A 26 2.53 2.65 -5.39
C LYS A 26 2.54 1.97 -4.01
N ILE A 27 3.11 0.78 -3.97
CA ILE A 27 3.24 -0.12 -2.80
C ILE A 27 4.65 0.04 -2.22
N VAL A 28 4.75 0.17 -0.90
CA VAL A 28 6.02 0.35 -0.16
C VAL A 28 6.07 -0.61 1.02
N GLY A 29 7.27 -1.08 1.37
CA GLY A 29 7.52 -1.92 2.54
C GLY A 29 8.05 -3.28 2.11
N GLU A 30 7.51 -4.36 2.64
CA GLU A 30 7.97 -5.72 2.35
C GLU A 30 6.91 -6.52 1.58
N LYS A 31 7.36 -7.56 0.88
CA LYS A 31 6.50 -8.55 0.25
C LYS A 31 5.43 -9.07 1.22
N THR A 32 4.18 -9.13 0.76
CA THR A 32 3.05 -9.61 1.57
C THR A 32 3.05 -11.14 1.73
N PHE A 33 2.21 -11.66 2.62
CA PHE A 33 2.24 -13.06 3.04
C PHE A 33 1.94 -14.09 1.92
N GLY A 34 1.01 -13.80 1.02
CA GLY A 34 0.55 -14.72 -0.02
C GLY A 34 -0.67 -15.56 0.35
N LYS A 35 -1.57 -15.05 1.21
CA LYS A 35 -2.81 -15.74 1.60
C LYS A 35 -3.95 -15.37 0.64
N GLY A 36 -3.87 -15.86 -0.59
CA GLY A 36 -4.84 -15.57 -1.64
C GLY A 36 -5.87 -16.67 -1.93
N SER A 37 -6.51 -17.30 -0.92
CA SER A 37 -7.49 -18.38 -1.15
C SER A 37 -8.83 -18.15 -0.45
N VAL A 38 -9.92 -18.52 -1.11
CA VAL A 38 -11.26 -18.63 -0.50
C VAL A 38 -11.38 -19.97 0.18
N GLN A 39 -11.90 -19.99 1.41
CA GLN A 39 -12.10 -21.22 2.17
C GLN A 39 -13.58 -21.39 2.50
N LYS A 40 -14.09 -22.62 2.33
CA LYS A 40 -15.46 -23.01 2.66
C LYS A 40 -15.44 -24.03 3.77
N ILE A 41 -16.39 -23.92 4.69
CA ILE A 41 -16.63 -24.92 5.74
C ILE A 41 -17.76 -25.82 5.23
N LEU A 42 -17.48 -27.11 5.09
CA LEU A 42 -18.43 -28.13 4.65
C LEU A 42 -18.77 -29.03 5.85
N PRO A 43 -20.03 -29.13 6.28
CA PRO A 43 -20.39 -30.06 7.35
C PRO A 43 -20.20 -31.51 6.90
N ILE A 44 -19.82 -32.39 7.84
CA ILE A 44 -19.71 -33.83 7.59
C ILE A 44 -21.04 -34.48 7.95
N ASN A 45 -21.72 -35.06 6.97
CA ASN A 45 -23.00 -35.73 7.19
C ASN A 45 -22.84 -36.89 8.17
N GLY A 46 -23.74 -36.97 9.15
CA GLY A 46 -23.74 -38.04 10.16
C GLY A 46 -22.80 -37.83 11.35
N GLN A 47 -22.04 -36.73 11.41
CA GLN A 47 -21.22 -36.37 12.59
C GLN A 47 -21.54 -34.95 13.06
N GLN A 48 -22.28 -34.87 14.17
CA GLN A 48 -22.71 -33.60 14.73
C GLN A 48 -21.50 -32.82 15.27
N GLY A 49 -21.34 -31.57 14.81
CA GLY A 49 -20.21 -30.71 15.17
C GLY A 49 -18.93 -30.91 14.35
N ALA A 50 -18.87 -31.90 13.44
CA ALA A 50 -17.74 -32.10 12.56
C ALA A 50 -17.90 -31.33 11.23
N ALA A 51 -16.84 -30.63 10.81
CA ALA A 51 -16.81 -29.91 9.54
C ALA A 51 -15.41 -29.87 8.93
N LEU A 52 -15.36 -29.86 7.60
CA LEU A 52 -14.14 -29.81 6.81
C LEU A 52 -13.93 -28.39 6.27
N ARG A 53 -12.74 -27.82 6.49
CA ARG A 53 -12.36 -26.51 5.97
C ARG A 53 -11.51 -26.68 4.70
N LEU A 54 -12.09 -26.40 3.54
CA LEU A 54 -11.43 -26.61 2.24
C LEU A 54 -11.21 -25.29 1.50
N PRO A 55 -10.02 -25.06 0.91
CA PRO A 55 -9.83 -24.00 -0.06
C PRO A 55 -10.56 -24.33 -1.37
N THR A 56 -11.43 -23.43 -1.83
CA THR A 56 -12.27 -23.66 -3.02
C THR A 56 -11.91 -22.76 -4.20
N ALA A 57 -11.20 -21.66 -3.98
CA ALA A 57 -10.79 -20.74 -5.03
C ALA A 57 -9.51 -19.98 -4.65
N LYS A 58 -8.88 -19.36 -5.66
CA LYS A 58 -7.73 -18.46 -5.51
C LYS A 58 -8.10 -17.06 -5.97
N TYR A 59 -7.53 -16.06 -5.31
CA TYR A 59 -7.61 -14.67 -5.74
C TYR A 59 -6.51 -14.33 -6.73
N TYR A 60 -6.90 -13.54 -7.74
CA TYR A 60 -6.02 -13.00 -8.77
C TYR A 60 -6.14 -11.48 -8.75
N THR A 61 -5.03 -10.80 -9.05
CA THR A 61 -5.04 -9.35 -9.26
C THR A 61 -5.60 -9.02 -10.66
N PRO A 62 -5.94 -7.75 -10.96
CA PRO A 62 -6.43 -7.35 -12.29
C PRO A 62 -5.47 -7.71 -13.44
N SER A 63 -4.16 -7.72 -13.20
CA SER A 63 -3.15 -8.20 -14.16
C SER A 63 -3.03 -9.73 -14.24
N HIS A 64 -4.02 -10.47 -13.71
CA HIS A 64 -4.08 -11.94 -13.69
C HIS A 64 -2.93 -12.62 -12.94
N GLN A 65 -2.31 -11.94 -11.98
CA GLN A 65 -1.30 -12.55 -11.10
C GLN A 65 -1.97 -13.27 -9.93
N VAL A 66 -1.57 -14.52 -9.68
CA VAL A 66 -2.03 -15.28 -8.52
C VAL A 66 -1.42 -14.72 -7.24
N ILE A 67 -2.25 -14.46 -6.22
CA ILE A 67 -1.79 -13.98 -4.91
C ILE A 67 -1.34 -15.15 -4.04
N HIS A 68 -2.04 -16.28 -4.12
CA HIS A 68 -1.76 -17.44 -3.26
C HIS A 68 -0.36 -18.00 -3.45
N GLY A 69 0.42 -18.11 -2.37
CA GLY A 69 1.81 -18.58 -2.37
C GLY A 69 2.83 -17.60 -2.96
N LYS A 70 2.38 -16.47 -3.52
CA LYS A 70 3.25 -15.44 -4.10
C LYS A 70 3.22 -14.13 -3.35
N GLY A 71 2.07 -13.67 -2.86
CA GLY A 71 1.91 -12.34 -2.28
C GLY A 71 1.99 -11.22 -3.32
N ILE A 72 2.06 -9.98 -2.83
CA ILE A 72 2.16 -8.74 -3.58
C ILE A 72 3.56 -8.18 -3.36
N GLU A 73 4.32 -8.06 -4.44
CA GLU A 73 5.63 -7.41 -4.41
C GLU A 73 5.49 -5.88 -4.31
N PRO A 74 6.27 -5.22 -3.45
CA PRO A 74 6.30 -3.77 -3.34
C PRO A 74 7.03 -3.14 -4.53
N HIS A 75 6.70 -1.89 -4.86
CA HIS A 75 7.49 -1.11 -5.84
C HIS A 75 8.74 -0.51 -5.19
N HIS A 76 8.67 -0.23 -3.89
CA HIS A 76 9.78 0.27 -3.11
C HIS A 76 9.96 -0.64 -1.90
N GLU A 77 10.88 -1.59 -2.03
CA GLU A 77 11.21 -2.49 -0.95
C GLU A 77 11.93 -1.73 0.17
N VAL A 78 11.47 -1.92 1.40
CA VAL A 78 12.09 -1.39 2.62
C VAL A 78 11.99 -2.48 3.67
N LYS A 79 13.13 -3.11 3.96
CA LYS A 79 13.21 -4.15 5.00
C LYS A 79 12.92 -3.56 6.37
N PHE A 80 12.36 -4.38 7.25
CA PHE A 80 12.13 -4.06 8.64
C PHE A 80 12.82 -5.10 9.49
N SER A 81 13.89 -4.69 10.17
CA SER A 81 14.69 -5.63 10.97
C SER A 81 13.95 -6.04 12.24
N ARG A 82 14.44 -7.12 12.87
CA ARG A 82 13.93 -7.55 14.17
C ARG A 82 14.14 -6.47 15.25
N GLU A 83 15.24 -5.72 15.15
CA GLU A 83 15.51 -4.59 16.04
C GLU A 83 14.52 -3.44 15.81
N ASP A 84 14.21 -3.11 14.55
CA ASP A 84 13.19 -2.12 14.22
C ASP A 84 11.81 -2.51 14.80
N GLU A 85 11.48 -3.81 14.76
CA GLU A 85 10.28 -4.38 15.38
C GLU A 85 10.23 -4.20 16.88
N GLU A 86 11.33 -4.51 17.56
CA GLU A 86 11.45 -4.36 19.00
C GLU A 86 11.33 -2.90 19.42
N LEU A 87 12.08 -2.00 18.77
CA LEU A 87 12.04 -0.57 19.05
C LEU A 87 10.66 0.02 18.77
N LEU A 88 10.02 -0.35 17.67
CA LEU A 88 8.66 0.11 17.35
C LEU A 88 7.64 -0.39 18.37
N PHE A 89 7.74 -1.66 18.78
CA PHE A 89 6.87 -2.26 19.78
C PHE A 89 7.00 -1.58 21.13
N LEU A 90 8.22 -1.39 21.61
CA LEU A 90 8.51 -0.71 22.88
C LEU A 90 8.03 0.74 22.86
N ARG A 91 8.20 1.44 21.73
CA ARG A 91 7.73 2.82 21.55
C ARG A 91 6.20 2.95 21.59
N ARG A 92 5.47 1.96 21.05
CA ARG A 92 4.00 1.98 20.98
C ARG A 92 3.31 1.42 22.22
N THR A 93 4.01 0.59 23.00
CA THR A 93 3.47 -0.04 24.21
C THR A 93 3.34 0.99 25.33
N PRO A 94 2.15 1.16 25.95
CA PRO A 94 2.01 2.01 27.12
C PRO A 94 2.95 1.55 28.25
N GLY A 95 3.83 2.46 28.72
CA GLY A 95 4.84 2.13 29.72
C GLY A 95 6.06 1.37 29.19
N GLY A 96 6.12 1.04 27.90
CA GLY A 96 7.23 0.31 27.29
C GLY A 96 8.59 0.98 27.53
N LEU A 97 8.66 2.31 27.45
CA LEU A 97 9.89 3.07 27.74
C LEU A 97 10.40 2.89 29.19
N LYS A 98 9.50 2.67 30.15
CA LYS A 98 9.86 2.40 31.56
C LYS A 98 10.40 0.99 31.77
N MET A 99 10.06 0.06 30.88
CA MET A 99 10.52 -1.34 30.92
C MET A 99 11.91 -1.52 30.28
N VAL A 100 12.43 -0.47 29.65
CA VAL A 100 13.71 -0.48 28.93
C VAL A 100 14.82 0.04 29.84
N PRO A 101 16.00 -0.62 29.88
CA PRO A 101 17.17 -0.12 30.58
C PRO A 101 17.60 1.26 30.06
N ASP A 102 18.18 2.10 30.92
CA ASP A 102 18.47 3.51 30.61
C ASP A 102 19.29 3.69 29.32
N ASN A 103 20.24 2.79 29.05
CA ASN A 103 21.11 2.83 27.89
C ASN A 103 20.41 2.61 26.54
N ARG A 104 19.17 2.10 26.51
CA ARG A 104 18.39 1.89 25.27
C ARG A 104 17.15 2.78 25.18
N ARG A 105 16.87 3.62 26.18
CA ARG A 105 15.69 4.51 26.16
C ARG A 105 15.75 5.51 25.03
N GLU A 106 16.93 6.08 24.79
CA GLU A 106 17.14 7.04 23.72
C GLU A 106 16.86 6.42 22.34
N ASP A 107 17.31 5.18 22.11
CA ASP A 107 17.05 4.43 20.87
C ASP A 107 15.55 4.29 20.61
N VAL A 108 14.78 3.89 21.64
CA VAL A 108 13.32 3.71 21.54
C VAL A 108 12.59 5.03 21.32
N GLU A 109 13.00 6.09 22.03
CA GLU A 109 12.36 7.41 21.94
C GLU A 109 12.59 8.06 20.57
N LYS A 110 13.83 7.97 20.07
CA LYS A 110 14.24 8.55 18.78
C LYS A 110 13.96 7.64 17.59
N PHE A 111 13.56 6.39 17.81
CA PHE A 111 13.31 5.44 16.74
C PHE A 111 12.32 6.01 15.71
N VAL A 112 12.69 6.02 14.42
CA VAL A 112 11.80 6.40 13.32
C VAL A 112 11.57 5.18 12.45
N ASP A 113 10.30 4.82 12.25
CA ASP A 113 9.90 3.73 11.37
C ASP A 113 10.40 3.98 9.92
N PRO A 114 11.37 3.19 9.42
CA PRO A 114 11.96 3.40 8.09
C PRO A 114 10.96 3.18 6.95
N GLN A 115 10.03 2.25 7.11
CA GLN A 115 8.98 1.97 6.12
C GLN A 115 8.02 3.16 6.01
N LEU A 116 7.56 3.68 7.15
CA LEU A 116 6.70 4.85 7.20
C LEU A 116 7.41 6.10 6.67
N ALA A 117 8.66 6.34 7.06
CA ALA A 117 9.46 7.47 6.60
C ALA A 117 9.62 7.45 5.07
N LYS A 118 9.93 6.28 4.49
CA LYS A 118 10.02 6.11 3.04
C LYS A 118 8.67 6.37 2.35
N ALA A 119 7.59 5.81 2.88
CA ALA A 119 6.25 5.99 2.32
C ALA A 119 5.83 7.47 2.30
N MET A 120 6.07 8.19 3.40
CA MET A 120 5.78 9.62 3.51
C MET A 120 6.65 10.47 2.57
N GLY A 121 7.94 10.17 2.48
CA GLY A 121 8.85 10.85 1.55
C GLY A 121 8.43 10.71 0.10
N ASN A 122 8.10 9.48 -0.32
CA ASN A 122 7.60 9.19 -1.67
C ASN A 122 6.24 9.88 -1.93
N ALA A 123 5.33 9.90 -0.96
CA ALA A 123 4.02 10.54 -1.12
C ALA A 123 4.15 12.06 -1.31
N ARG A 124 5.05 12.70 -0.57
CA ARG A 124 5.36 14.13 -0.72
C ARG A 124 5.92 14.44 -2.11
N ARG A 125 6.81 13.60 -2.63
CA ARG A 125 7.37 13.75 -3.99
C ARG A 125 6.30 13.64 -5.07
N GLN A 126 5.39 12.67 -4.98
CA GLN A 126 4.28 12.51 -5.93
C GLN A 126 3.33 13.72 -5.96
N LYS A 127 3.08 14.35 -4.80
CA LYS A 127 2.29 15.58 -4.75
C LYS A 127 2.99 16.75 -5.43
N ALA A 128 4.31 16.89 -5.24
CA ALA A 128 5.09 17.94 -5.86
C ALA A 128 5.19 17.81 -7.39
N THR A 129 5.33 16.58 -7.92
CA THR A 129 5.32 16.36 -9.37
C THR A 129 3.94 16.62 -9.97
N ALA A 130 2.87 16.19 -9.29
CA ALA A 130 1.51 16.42 -9.77
C ALA A 130 1.11 17.91 -9.80
N SER A 131 1.61 18.73 -8.87
CA SER A 131 1.36 20.17 -8.88
C SER A 131 2.13 20.90 -10.00
N GLN A 132 3.34 20.44 -10.36
CA GLN A 132 4.11 20.99 -11.48
C GLN A 132 3.46 20.68 -12.84
N ASP A 133 2.94 19.48 -13.05
CA ASP A 133 2.25 19.09 -14.30
C ASP A 133 0.95 19.87 -14.52
N GLN A 134 0.21 20.17 -13.45
CA GLN A 134 -0.99 21.02 -13.53
C GLN A 134 -0.65 22.49 -13.85
N ALA A 135 0.46 23.01 -13.31
CA ALA A 135 0.91 24.37 -13.61
C ALA A 135 1.40 24.53 -15.07
N GLY A 136 1.97 23.48 -15.66
CA GLY A 136 2.40 23.47 -17.07
C GLY A 136 1.23 23.46 -18.07
N ARG A 137 0.15 22.75 -17.77
CA ARG A 137 -1.06 22.67 -18.64
C ARG A 137 -1.88 23.97 -18.70
N GLY A 138 -1.72 24.88 -17.74
CA GLY A 138 -2.45 26.16 -17.70
C GLY A 138 -1.94 27.24 -18.68
N LYS A 139 -0.74 27.09 -19.25
CA LYS A 139 -0.10 28.16 -20.06
C LYS A 139 -0.31 28.06 -21.58
N THR A 140 -0.93 26.99 -22.09
CA THR A 140 -1.11 26.78 -23.55
C THR A 140 -2.50 27.15 -24.09
N GLY A 141 -3.38 27.77 -23.29
CA GLY A 141 -4.79 27.98 -23.62
C GLY A 141 -5.23 29.40 -24.06
N GLY A 142 -4.33 30.29 -24.47
CA GLY A 142 -4.68 31.71 -24.67
C GLY A 142 -4.07 32.38 -25.90
N LYS A 143 -4.57 32.07 -27.10
CA LYS A 143 -4.50 32.97 -28.27
C LYS A 143 -5.48 32.51 -29.37
N ARG A 144 -6.76 32.84 -29.23
CA ARG A 144 -7.68 32.92 -30.38
C ARG A 144 -7.78 34.39 -30.78
N LYS A 145 -7.08 34.75 -31.87
CA LYS A 145 -7.19 36.05 -32.53
C LYS A 145 -8.62 36.22 -33.05
N GLY A 146 -9.27 37.31 -32.66
CA GLY A 146 -10.48 37.78 -33.32
C GLY A 146 -10.13 38.30 -34.71
N THR A 147 -10.81 37.78 -35.73
CA THR A 147 -10.88 38.40 -37.06
C THR A 147 -12.30 38.90 -37.23
N GLY A 148 -12.46 40.21 -37.16
CA GLY A 148 -13.68 40.91 -37.51
C GLY A 148 -13.78 41.18 -39.01
N ALA A 149 -14.99 41.60 -39.39
CA ALA A 149 -15.40 42.24 -40.63
C ALA A 149 -15.55 41.35 -41.88
N ALA A 150 -16.81 40.99 -42.16
CA ALA A 150 -17.31 40.95 -43.53
C ALA A 150 -18.52 41.88 -43.63
N LYS A 151 -18.35 42.91 -44.45
CA LYS A 151 -19.24 44.02 -44.74
C LYS A 151 -19.88 43.75 -46.11
N GLU A 152 -21.21 43.79 -46.15
CA GLU A 152 -22.10 44.31 -47.20
C GLU A 152 -21.94 43.92 -48.70
N ARG A 153 -23.13 43.71 -49.30
CA ARG A 153 -23.58 43.95 -50.70
C ARG A 153 -23.40 42.84 -51.75
N GLY A 154 -24.49 42.65 -52.51
CA GLY A 154 -24.50 42.10 -53.87
C GLY A 154 -25.58 41.07 -54.08
#